data_AF-A0A950A855-F1
#
_entry.id   AF-A0A950A855-F1
#
_cell.length_a   1.000
_cell.length_b   1.000
_cell.length_c   1.000
_cell.angle_alpha   90.00
_cell.angle_beta   90.00
_cell.angle_gamma   90.00
#
_symmetry.space_group_name_H-M   'P 1'
#
loop_
_entity.id
_entity.type
_entity.pdbx_description
1 polymer ?
#
loop_
_entity_poly.entity_id
_entity_poly.type
_entity_poly.pdbx_seq_one_letter_code
_entity_poly.pdbx_strand_id
1 'polypeptide(L)'
;MNYYVTGITQKQTGGLNSDVGQIFQRFRGVNEQALVVFARQFATMINAGLAMVRCLDVLAVQTEDGVLKPVITAVRREVEGGSTLAAALGKFPKVFSPLFTNMVRAGELGGILDDVLNRLATFLEKDFNLKKKVKSA
;
A
#
# COMPACT_ATOMS: atom_id res chain seq x y z
N MET A 1 -14.86 -9.06 61.11
CA MET A 1 -14.89 -9.66 59.75
C MET A 1 -13.74 -9.05 58.97
N ASN A 2 -12.64 -9.79 58.82
CA ASN A 2 -11.47 -9.36 58.05
C ASN A 2 -11.60 -9.85 56.62
N TYR A 3 -11.61 -8.95 55.64
CA TYR A 3 -11.48 -9.30 54.23
C TYR A 3 -10.00 -9.22 53.84
N TYR A 4 -9.46 -10.32 53.34
CA TYR A 4 -8.19 -10.33 52.61
C TYR A 4 -8.49 -9.96 51.16
N VAL A 5 -7.88 -8.89 50.65
CA VAL A 5 -7.92 -8.56 49.23
C VAL A 5 -7.07 -9.60 48.50
N THR A 6 -7.71 -10.61 47.91
CA THR A 6 -7.05 -11.55 46.99
C THR A 6 -7.09 -10.99 45.58
N GLY A 7 -5.91 -10.60 45.08
CA GLY A 7 -5.70 -10.31 43.67
C GLY A 7 -5.79 -8.83 43.31
N ILE A 8 -4.65 -8.16 43.34
CA ILE A 8 -4.45 -6.96 42.51
C ILE A 8 -4.32 -7.42 41.06
N THR A 9 -5.40 -7.38 40.29
CA THR A 9 -5.29 -7.41 38.82
C THR A 9 -4.67 -6.08 38.39
N GLN A 10 -3.36 -6.12 38.20
CA GLN A 10 -2.58 -5.03 37.64
C GLN A 10 -3.11 -4.76 36.23
N LYS A 11 -3.95 -3.72 36.07
CA LYS A 11 -4.35 -3.21 34.77
C LYS A 11 -3.08 -2.67 34.11
N GLN A 12 -2.52 -3.45 33.18
CA GLN A 12 -1.36 -3.05 32.41
C GLN A 12 -1.65 -1.72 31.70
N THR A 13 -0.96 -0.69 32.17
CA THR A 13 -0.86 0.64 31.57
C THR A 13 -0.13 0.51 30.23
N GLY A 14 -0.87 0.26 29.15
CA GLY A 14 -0.31 0.07 27.80
C GLY A 14 -0.81 1.03 26.72
N GLY A 15 -1.64 2.03 27.07
CA GLY A 15 -2.38 2.83 26.08
C GLY A 15 -1.63 4.02 25.47
N LEU A 16 -0.53 4.49 26.04
CA LEU A 16 0.05 5.79 25.63
C LEU A 16 1.07 5.69 24.49
N ASN A 17 1.76 4.54 24.34
CA ASN A 17 2.80 4.37 23.32
C ASN A 17 2.26 3.98 21.94
N SER A 18 1.14 3.22 21.88
CA SER A 18 0.47 2.84 20.62
C SER A 18 -0.16 4.05 19.93
N ASP A 19 -0.75 4.95 20.72
CA ASP A 19 -1.50 6.09 20.21
C ASP A 19 -0.56 7.14 19.62
N VAL A 20 0.59 7.40 20.27
CA VAL A 20 1.64 8.28 19.73
C VAL A 20 2.25 7.69 18.46
N GLY A 21 2.48 6.37 18.41
CA GLY A 21 2.98 5.68 17.22
C GLY A 21 2.01 5.76 16.03
N GLN A 22 0.71 5.58 16.26
CA GLN A 22 -0.33 5.74 15.25
C GLN A 22 -0.47 7.18 14.76
N ILE A 23 -0.38 8.16 15.66
CA ILE A 23 -0.36 9.58 15.31
C ILE A 23 0.85 9.88 14.41
N PHE A 24 2.04 9.39 14.75
CA PHE A 24 3.25 9.61 13.96
C PHE A 24 3.19 8.95 12.57
N GLN A 25 2.61 7.75 12.47
CA GLN A 25 2.36 7.10 11.18
C GLN A 25 1.40 7.90 10.30
N ARG A 26 0.41 8.59 10.89
CA ARG A 26 -0.56 9.41 10.17
C ARG A 26 0.05 10.65 9.52
N PHE A 27 1.23 11.09 9.98
CA PHE A 27 2.01 12.19 9.40
C PHE A 27 3.13 11.72 8.47
N ARG A 28 3.45 10.42 8.43
CA ARG A 28 4.47 9.88 7.52
C ARG A 28 3.88 9.67 6.12
N GLY A 29 4.60 10.13 5.09
CA GLY A 29 4.33 9.74 3.71
C GLY A 29 4.67 8.27 3.46
N VAL A 30 4.18 7.72 2.35
CA VAL A 30 4.53 6.36 1.91
C VAL A 30 6.03 6.27 1.64
N ASN A 31 6.66 5.15 2.01
CA ASN A 31 8.03 4.88 1.59
C ASN A 31 8.07 4.67 0.06
N GLU A 32 8.83 5.52 -0.64
CA GLU A 32 8.96 5.47 -2.10
C GLU A 32 9.49 4.12 -2.59
N GLN A 33 10.45 3.51 -1.87
CA GLN A 33 10.97 2.19 -2.21
C GLN A 33 9.88 1.11 -2.08
N ALA A 34 9.03 1.19 -1.06
CA ALA A 34 7.93 0.24 -0.88
C ALA A 34 6.91 0.34 -2.03
N LEU A 35 6.62 1.55 -2.52
CA LEU A 35 5.74 1.76 -3.67
C LEU A 35 6.34 1.18 -4.97
N VAL A 36 7.65 1.34 -5.18
CA VAL A 36 8.37 0.76 -6.34
C VAL A 36 8.27 -0.77 -6.30
N VAL A 37 8.57 -1.38 -5.15
CA VAL A 37 8.49 -2.85 -4.97
C VAL A 37 7.06 -3.35 -5.18
N PHE A 38 6.06 -2.65 -4.62
CA PHE A 38 4.65 -2.95 -4.85
C PHE A 38 4.31 -2.97 -6.34
N ALA A 39 4.67 -1.91 -7.08
CA ALA A 39 4.35 -1.79 -8.50
C ALA A 39 4.99 -2.92 -9.32
N ARG A 40 6.25 -3.27 -9.03
CA ARG A 40 6.95 -4.37 -9.71
C ARG A 40 6.30 -5.72 -9.42
N GLN A 41 6.07 -6.04 -8.15
CA GLN A 41 5.45 -7.32 -7.78
C GLN A 41 4.02 -7.44 -8.33
N PHE A 42 3.26 -6.36 -8.31
CA PHE A 42 1.92 -6.32 -8.87
C PHE A 42 1.93 -6.58 -10.38
N ALA A 43 2.81 -5.90 -11.13
CA ALA A 43 2.98 -6.14 -12.56
C ALA A 43 3.35 -7.60 -12.87
N THR A 44 4.29 -8.18 -12.12
CA THR A 44 4.72 -9.57 -12.28
C THR A 44 3.56 -10.56 -12.07
N MET A 45 2.77 -10.38 -11.01
CA MET A 45 1.65 -11.30 -10.73
C MET A 45 0.51 -11.17 -11.75
N ILE A 46 0.18 -9.93 -12.17
CA ILE A 46 -0.83 -9.71 -13.21
C ILE A 46 -0.39 -10.33 -14.53
N ASN A 47 0.88 -10.15 -14.92
CA ASN A 47 1.43 -10.76 -16.12
C ASN A 47 1.47 -12.30 -16.04
N ALA A 48 1.63 -12.86 -14.84
CA ALA A 48 1.50 -14.31 -14.59
C ALA A 48 0.04 -14.82 -14.59
N GLY A 49 -0.94 -13.96 -14.85
CA GLY A 49 -2.36 -14.32 -14.96
C GLY A 49 -3.08 -14.50 -13.63
N LEU A 50 -2.51 -14.05 -12.52
CA LEU A 50 -3.21 -14.09 -11.23
C LEU A 50 -4.34 -13.05 -11.23
N ALA A 51 -5.47 -13.43 -10.63
CA ALA A 51 -6.61 -12.53 -10.47
C ALA A 51 -6.22 -11.27 -9.68
N MET A 52 -6.64 -10.10 -10.16
CA MET A 52 -6.26 -8.80 -9.60
C MET A 52 -6.49 -8.68 -8.08
N VAL A 53 -7.68 -9.08 -7.62
CA VAL A 53 -8.03 -9.04 -6.18
C VAL A 53 -7.08 -9.91 -5.37
N ARG A 54 -6.68 -11.07 -5.90
CA ARG A 54 -5.71 -11.96 -5.25
C ARG A 54 -4.31 -11.35 -5.20
N CYS A 55 -3.86 -10.70 -6.27
CA CYS A 55 -2.60 -9.97 -6.28
C CYS A 55 -2.57 -8.88 -5.20
N LEU A 56 -3.63 -8.07 -5.11
CA LEU A 56 -3.75 -7.01 -4.11
C LEU A 56 -3.78 -7.57 -2.68
N ASP A 57 -4.43 -8.71 -2.47
CA ASP A 57 -4.45 -9.41 -1.18
C ASP A 57 -3.04 -9.86 -0.76
N VAL A 58 -2.32 -10.53 -1.66
CA VAL A 58 -0.93 -10.96 -1.40
C VAL A 58 -0.03 -9.77 -1.07
N LEU A 59 -0.13 -8.67 -1.83
CA LEU A 59 0.67 -7.47 -1.62
C LEU A 59 0.32 -6.76 -0.32
N ALA A 60 -0.96 -6.73 0.05
CA ALA A 60 -1.41 -6.16 1.32
C ALA A 60 -0.82 -6.93 2.50
N VAL A 61 -0.68 -8.27 2.41
CA VAL A 61 -0.05 -9.07 3.46
C VAL A 61 1.46 -8.85 3.51
N GLN A 62 2.13 -8.88 2.35
CA GLN A 62 3.59 -8.83 2.24
C GLN A 62 4.21 -7.47 2.54
N THR A 63 3.49 -6.36 2.32
CA THR A 63 4.06 -5.04 2.58
C THR A 63 4.22 -4.77 4.07
N GLU A 64 5.39 -4.25 4.44
CA GLU A 64 5.72 -3.82 5.81
C GLU A 64 5.49 -2.31 6.01
N ASP A 65 5.22 -1.56 4.93
CA ASP A 65 4.96 -0.13 5.02
C ASP A 65 3.57 0.13 5.63
N GLY A 66 3.56 0.79 6.79
CA GLY A 66 2.36 1.05 7.58
C GLY A 66 1.35 1.99 6.92
N VAL A 67 1.75 2.76 5.90
CA VAL A 67 0.86 3.62 5.11
C VAL A 67 0.30 2.86 3.91
N LEU A 68 1.15 2.08 3.24
CA LEU A 68 0.80 1.36 2.03
C LEU A 68 -0.10 0.15 2.32
N LYS A 69 0.13 -0.58 3.41
CA LYS A 69 -0.70 -1.73 3.84
C LYS A 69 -2.20 -1.41 3.91
N PRO A 70 -2.66 -0.41 4.68
CA PRO A 70 -4.08 -0.07 4.74
C PRO A 70 -4.61 0.47 3.41
N VAL A 71 -3.78 1.17 2.62
CA VAL A 71 -4.17 1.68 1.30
C VAL A 71 -4.41 0.54 0.31
N ILE A 72 -3.50 -0.44 0.18
CA ILE A 72 -3.71 -1.61 -0.69
C ILE A 72 -4.93 -2.39 -0.24
N THR A 73 -5.12 -2.56 1.08
CA THR A 73 -6.30 -3.26 1.64
C THR A 73 -7.60 -2.56 1.24
N ALA A 74 -7.63 -1.22 1.29
CA ALA A 74 -8.79 -0.44 0.88
C ALA A 74 -9.03 -0.53 -0.64
N VAL A 75 -7.97 -0.42 -1.46
CA VAL A 75 -8.05 -0.59 -2.92
C VAL A 75 -8.59 -1.97 -3.28
N ARG A 76 -8.11 -3.03 -2.62
CA ARG A 76 -8.61 -4.41 -2.80
C ARG A 76 -10.12 -4.49 -2.57
N ARG A 77 -10.61 -3.93 -1.46
CA ARG A 77 -12.05 -3.94 -1.11
C ARG A 77 -12.90 -3.19 -2.13
N GLU A 78 -12.40 -2.06 -2.63
CA GLU A 78 -13.10 -1.28 -3.67
C GLU A 78 -13.23 -2.06 -4.98
N VAL A 79 -12.14 -2.71 -5.40
CA VAL A 79 -12.13 -3.54 -6.62
C VAL A 79 -12.99 -4.79 -6.45
N GLU A 80 -12.92 -5.43 -5.29
CA GLU A 80 -13.79 -6.56 -4.93
C GLU A 80 -15.28 -6.16 -4.92
N GLY A 81 -15.58 -4.91 -4.54
CA GLY A 81 -16.91 -4.32 -4.62
C GLY A 81 -17.33 -3.85 -6.02
N GLY A 82 -16.50 -4.06 -7.05
CA GLY A 82 -16.81 -3.76 -8.45
C GLY A 82 -16.31 -2.40 -8.97
N SER A 83 -15.55 -1.64 -8.18
CA SER A 83 -14.87 -0.45 -8.71
C SER A 83 -13.75 -0.84 -9.66
N THR A 84 -13.47 0.01 -10.65
CA THR A 84 -12.24 -0.14 -11.46
C THR A 84 -11.01 0.11 -10.60
N LEU A 85 -9.88 -0.50 -10.96
CA LEU A 85 -8.61 -0.32 -10.27
C LEU A 85 -8.20 1.16 -10.28
N ALA A 86 -8.33 1.85 -11.42
CA ALA A 86 -8.00 3.26 -11.52
C ALA A 86 -8.86 4.14 -10.60
N ALA A 87 -10.16 3.83 -10.46
CA ALA A 87 -11.04 4.55 -9.54
C ALA A 87 -10.64 4.29 -8.07
N ALA A 88 -10.36 3.04 -7.72
CA ALA A 88 -9.93 2.66 -6.38
C ALA A 88 -8.59 3.32 -5.98
N LEU A 89 -7.58 3.27 -6.87
CA LEU A 89 -6.29 3.93 -6.66
C LEU A 89 -6.44 5.46 -6.58
N GLY A 90 -7.34 6.04 -7.38
CA GLY A 90 -7.63 7.47 -7.41
C GLY A 90 -8.13 8.06 -6.09
N LYS A 91 -8.66 7.23 -5.17
CA LYS A 91 -9.03 7.64 -3.81
C LYS A 91 -7.82 7.98 -2.94
N PHE A 92 -6.59 7.61 -3.36
CA PHE A 92 -5.36 7.77 -2.59
C PHE A 92 -4.28 8.59 -3.33
N PRO A 93 -4.53 9.88 -3.66
CA PRO A 93 -3.62 10.70 -4.46
C PRO A 93 -2.27 11.00 -3.77
N LYS A 94 -2.18 10.81 -2.45
CA LYS A 94 -0.93 10.93 -1.68
C LYS A 94 0.01 9.73 -1.87
N VAL A 95 -0.50 8.61 -2.38
CA VAL A 95 0.26 7.37 -2.62
C VAL A 95 0.42 7.13 -4.11
N PHE A 96 -0.68 7.22 -4.87
CA PHE A 96 -0.67 7.02 -6.31
C PHE A 96 -0.77 8.36 -7.02
N SER A 97 0.26 8.69 -7.79
CA SER A 97 0.31 9.94 -8.55
C SER A 97 -0.77 9.99 -9.64
N PRO A 98 -1.14 11.19 -10.14
CA PRO A 98 -2.05 11.30 -11.27
C PRO A 98 -1.59 10.49 -12.49
N LEU A 99 -0.28 10.47 -12.77
CA LEU A 99 0.28 9.66 -13.84
C LEU A 99 0.02 8.16 -13.61
N PHE A 100 0.25 7.65 -12.40
CA PHE A 100 -0.02 6.26 -12.05
C PHE A 100 -1.47 5.89 -12.35
N THR A 101 -2.41 6.65 -11.79
CA THR A 101 -3.85 6.38 -11.92
C THR A 101 -4.35 6.50 -13.36
N ASN A 102 -3.83 7.48 -14.13
CA ASN A 102 -4.22 7.68 -15.53
C ASN A 102 -3.69 6.58 -16.44
N MET A 103 -2.46 6.10 -16.21
CA MET A 103 -1.90 4.98 -16.94
C MET A 103 -2.73 3.72 -16.69
N VAL A 104 -3.01 3.40 -15.42
CA VAL A 104 -3.86 2.26 -15.06
C VAL A 104 -5.23 2.37 -15.72
N ARG A 105 -5.86 3.56 -15.72
CA ARG A 105 -7.14 3.78 -16.40
C ARG A 105 -7.06 3.45 -17.88
N ALA A 106 -6.03 3.92 -18.57
CA ALA A 106 -5.83 3.62 -19.99
C ALA A 106 -5.60 2.12 -20.22
N GLY A 107 -4.85 1.45 -19.33
CA GLY A 107 -4.62 0.01 -19.39
C GLY A 107 -5.88 -0.82 -19.18
N GLU A 108 -6.72 -0.46 -18.20
CA GLU A 108 -8.00 -1.11 -17.95
C GLU A 108 -8.97 -0.95 -19.12
N LEU A 109 -9.14 0.28 -19.62
CA LEU A 109 -10.05 0.57 -20.74
C LEU A 109 -9.58 -0.08 -22.06
N GLY A 110 -8.26 -0.15 -22.27
CA GLY A 110 -7.67 -0.74 -23.46
C GLY A 110 -7.46 -2.25 -23.39
N GLY A 111 -7.73 -2.90 -22.25
CA GLY A 111 -7.48 -4.33 -22.07
C GLY A 111 -6.00 -4.74 -22.10
N ILE A 112 -5.09 -3.80 -21.83
CA ILE A 112 -3.62 -3.97 -21.89
C ILE A 112 -2.97 -3.65 -20.54
N LEU A 113 -3.65 -4.02 -19.46
CA LEU A 113 -3.26 -3.64 -18.10
C LEU A 113 -1.90 -4.24 -17.69
N ASP A 114 -1.59 -5.45 -18.13
CA ASP A 114 -0.32 -6.14 -17.91
C ASP A 114 0.87 -5.36 -18.48
N ASP A 115 0.78 -4.93 -19.74
CA ASP A 115 1.79 -4.10 -20.40
C ASP A 115 1.94 -2.74 -19.71
N VAL A 116 0.83 -2.12 -19.36
CA VAL A 116 0.80 -0.83 -18.68
C VAL A 116 1.45 -0.92 -17.31
N LEU A 117 1.15 -1.94 -16.51
CA LEU A 117 1.75 -2.14 -15.20
C LEU A 117 3.25 -2.41 -15.30
N ASN A 118 3.70 -3.18 -16.31
CA ASN A 118 5.13 -3.40 -16.56
C ASN A 118 5.89 -2.10 -16.90
N ARG A 119 5.29 -1.24 -17.74
CA ARG A 119 5.84 0.08 -18.06
C ARG A 119 5.88 0.98 -16.83
N LEU A 120 4.81 0.96 -16.03
CA LEU A 120 4.69 1.76 -14.83
C LEU A 120 5.73 1.36 -13.76
N ALA A 121 5.89 0.06 -13.51
CA ALA A 121 6.91 -0.46 -12.61
C ALA A 121 8.32 -0.03 -13.05
N THR A 122 8.62 -0.19 -14.34
CA THR A 122 9.91 0.20 -14.92
C THR A 122 10.16 1.71 -14.80
N PHE A 123 9.14 2.53 -15.00
CA PHE A 123 9.22 3.98 -14.80
C PHE A 123 9.55 4.33 -13.34
N LEU A 124 8.82 3.75 -12.39
CA LEU A 124 9.01 4.01 -10.96
C LEU A 124 10.40 3.58 -10.48
N GLU A 125 10.90 2.43 -10.94
CA GLU A 125 12.27 1.97 -10.64
C GLU A 125 13.32 2.94 -11.17
N LYS A 126 13.17 3.43 -12.40
CA LYS A 126 14.10 4.41 -13.00
C LYS A 126 14.07 5.74 -12.26
N ASP A 127 12.88 6.25 -11.95
CA ASP A 127 12.69 7.51 -11.21
C ASP A 127 13.30 7.43 -9.80
N PHE A 128 13.03 6.35 -9.06
CA PHE A 128 13.61 6.11 -7.74
C PHE A 128 15.14 6.02 -7.79
N ASN A 129 15.69 5.27 -8.75
CA ASN A 129 17.13 5.14 -8.90
C ASN A 129 17.81 6.46 -9.26
N LEU A 130 17.15 7.29 -10.08
CA LEU A 130 17.65 8.62 -10.43
C LEU A 130 17.68 9.52 -9.18
N LYS A 131 16.59 9.62 -8.44
CA LYS A 131 16.51 10.39 -7.19
C LYS A 131 17.53 9.93 -6.16
N LYS A 132 17.71 8.62 -6.01
CA LYS A 132 18.70 8.04 -5.10
C LYS A 132 20.13 8.44 -5.47
N LYS A 133 20.49 8.37 -6.76
CA LYS A 133 21.81 8.78 -7.25
C LYS A 133 22.08 10.26 -7.02
N VAL A 134 21.10 11.12 -7.31
CA VAL A 134 21.21 12.57 -7.09
C VAL A 134 21.36 12.90 -5.60
N LYS A 135 20.67 12.19 -4.70
CA LYS A 135 20.78 12.39 -3.26
C LYS A 135 22.10 11.88 -2.65
N SER A 136 22.73 10.89 -3.27
CA SER A 136 24.00 10.31 -2.81
C SER A 136 25.25 11.03 -3.33
N ALA A 137 25.11 11.94 -4.29
CA ALA A 137 26.17 12.77 -4.83
C ALA A 137 26.28 14.09 -4.06
#